data_AF-A0A495DSK0-F1
#
_entry.id   AF-A0A495DSK0-F1
#
_cell.length_a   1.000
_cell.length_b   1.000
_cell.length_c   1.000
_cell.angle_alpha   90.00
_cell.angle_beta   90.00
_cell.angle_gamma   90.00
#
_symmetry.space_group_name_H-M   'P 1'
#
loop_
_entity.id
_entity.type
_entity.pdbx_description
1 polymer ?
#
loop_
_entity_poly.entity_id
_entity_poly.type
_entity_poly.pdbx_seq_one_letter_code
_entity_poly.pdbx_strand_id
1 'polypeptide(L)'
;MNANEYFYRMKNIKHILVLFVMVVLTACSGSDTYRGDWKAINNQGEKYKLIFEAKSFVVTNANGETTNYNYTQNKVSISNGVETYGLNLEDGRKYQLNFPLADDESVGVLLDTNGKVLYTIARDEYITYDAIFALD
;
A
#
# COMPACT_ATOMS: atom_id res chain seq x y z
N MET A 1 -6.00 23.20 -51.62
CA MET A 1 -6.34 22.30 -50.50
C MET A 1 -7.61 22.86 -49.85
N ASN A 2 -8.71 22.11 -49.81
CA ASN A 2 -10.08 22.66 -49.67
C ASN A 2 -10.62 22.52 -48.23
N ALA A 3 -11.40 23.50 -47.76
CA ALA A 3 -11.81 23.66 -46.35
C ALA A 3 -12.65 22.49 -45.78
N ASN A 4 -13.27 21.69 -46.64
CA ASN A 4 -14.09 20.54 -46.24
C ASN A 4 -13.28 19.37 -45.66
N GLU A 5 -11.99 19.24 -45.98
CA GLU A 5 -11.15 18.17 -45.42
C GLU A 5 -10.78 18.42 -43.93
N TYR A 6 -10.75 19.69 -43.51
CA TYR A 6 -10.46 20.06 -42.12
C TYR A 6 -11.61 19.72 -41.17
N PHE A 7 -12.86 19.88 -41.62
CA PHE A 7 -14.03 19.66 -40.77
C PHE A 7 -14.28 18.16 -40.50
N TYR A 8 -13.97 17.29 -41.47
CA TYR A 8 -14.11 15.83 -41.31
C TYR A 8 -13.08 15.25 -40.33
N ARG A 9 -11.86 15.80 -40.29
CA ARG A 9 -10.80 15.38 -39.35
C ARG A 9 -11.07 15.79 -37.89
N MET A 10 -11.70 16.94 -37.65
CA MET A 10 -11.96 17.43 -36.28
C MET A 10 -13.09 16.71 -35.55
N LYS A 11 -14.06 16.10 -36.26
CA LYS A 11 -15.20 15.40 -35.64
C LYS A 11 -14.79 14.08 -34.97
N ASN A 12 -13.75 13.43 -35.47
CA ASN A 12 -13.26 12.14 -34.99
C ASN A 12 -12.16 12.26 -33.92
N ILE A 13 -11.51 13.43 -33.80
CA ILE A 13 -10.46 13.68 -32.79
C ILE A 13 -11.04 13.78 -31.37
N LYS A 14 -12.26 14.31 -31.22
CA LYS A 14 -12.91 14.41 -29.89
C LYS A 14 -13.16 13.04 -29.25
N HIS A 15 -13.40 12.00 -30.05
CA HIS A 15 -13.68 10.65 -29.55
C HIS A 15 -12.40 9.90 -29.16
N ILE A 16 -11.27 10.22 -29.80
CA ILE A 16 -9.96 9.61 -29.51
C ILE A 16 -9.41 10.13 -28.18
N LEU A 17 -9.65 11.40 -27.84
CA LEU A 17 -9.14 12.01 -26.61
C LEU A 17 -9.85 11.47 -25.36
N VAL A 18 -11.13 11.11 -25.46
CA VAL A 18 -11.90 10.47 -24.37
C VAL A 18 -11.43 9.03 -24.12
N LEU A 19 -11.03 8.31 -25.17
CA LEU A 19 -10.53 6.93 -25.04
C LEU A 19 -9.15 6.87 -24.37
N PHE A 20 -8.28 7.86 -24.63
CA PHE A 20 -6.93 7.91 -24.05
C PHE A 20 -6.94 8.23 -22.54
N VAL A 21 -7.92 9.02 -22.07
CA VAL A 21 -8.06 9.35 -20.64
C VAL A 21 -8.52 8.16 -19.80
N MET A 22 -9.27 7.19 -20.38
CA MET A 22 -9.73 6.02 -19.63
C MET A 22 -8.61 5.00 -19.32
N VAL A 23 -7.53 4.97 -20.09
CA VAL A 23 -6.46 3.96 -19.93
C VAL A 23 -5.45 4.33 -18.83
N VAL A 24 -5.35 5.61 -18.47
CA VAL A 24 -4.37 6.11 -17.46
C VAL A 24 -4.81 5.83 -16.02
N LEU A 25 -6.02 5.32 -15.80
CA LEU A 25 -6.52 4.94 -14.46
C LEU A 25 -6.24 3.47 -14.11
N THR A 26 -5.44 2.75 -14.91
CA THR A 26 -4.97 1.42 -14.52
C THR A 26 -4.04 1.57 -13.32
N ALA A 27 -4.64 1.34 -12.15
CA ALA A 27 -4.09 1.37 -10.82
C ALA A 27 -2.59 1.06 -10.77
N CYS A 28 -1.82 1.97 -10.18
CA CYS A 28 -0.54 1.65 -9.55
C CYS A 28 -0.71 0.29 -8.84
N SER A 29 -0.08 -0.76 -9.35
CA SER A 29 0.11 -1.98 -8.57
C SER A 29 0.73 -1.56 -7.25
N GLY A 30 0.22 -2.06 -6.11
CA GLY A 30 0.75 -1.68 -4.80
C GLY A 30 2.27 -1.73 -4.77
N SER A 31 2.89 -0.86 -3.97
CA SER A 31 4.33 -0.61 -4.05
C SER A 31 5.13 -1.89 -3.89
N ASP A 32 6.05 -2.16 -4.81
CA ASP A 32 6.95 -3.32 -4.71
C ASP A 32 7.79 -3.30 -3.43
N THR A 33 8.03 -2.09 -2.92
CA THR A 33 8.71 -1.75 -1.67
C THR A 33 8.34 -2.64 -0.48
N TYR A 34 7.05 -2.72 -0.13
CA TYR A 34 6.62 -3.38 1.11
C TYR A 34 6.08 -4.80 0.90
N ARG A 35 6.09 -5.30 -0.33
CA ARG A 35 5.58 -6.63 -0.66
C ARG A 35 6.41 -7.75 -0.03
N GLY A 36 5.83 -8.94 0.06
CA GLY A 36 6.46 -10.15 0.57
C GLY A 36 6.15 -10.42 2.04
N ASP A 37 7.01 -11.23 2.64
CA ASP A 37 6.81 -11.80 3.97
C ASP A 37 7.29 -10.86 5.08
N TRP A 38 6.55 -10.88 6.18
CA TRP A 38 6.80 -10.09 7.37
C TRP A 38 6.50 -10.88 8.64
N LYS A 39 7.38 -10.75 9.62
CA LYS A 39 7.12 -11.14 11.01
C LYS A 39 6.44 -9.98 11.70
N ALA A 40 5.34 -10.25 12.41
CA ALA A 40 4.54 -9.21 13.01
C ALA A 40 4.22 -9.47 14.48
N ILE A 41 4.13 -8.40 15.27
CA ILE A 41 3.65 -8.44 16.66
C ILE A 41 2.47 -7.47 16.79
N ASN A 42 1.36 -7.91 17.39
CA ASN A 42 0.25 -7.01 17.70
C ASN A 42 0.46 -6.24 19.02
N ASN A 43 -0.49 -5.40 19.39
CA ASN A 43 -0.41 -4.60 20.63
C ASN A 43 -0.53 -5.43 21.93
N GLN A 44 -0.82 -6.74 21.85
CA GLN A 44 -0.83 -7.68 22.96
C GLN A 44 0.45 -8.52 23.05
N GLY A 45 1.41 -8.32 22.13
CA GLY A 45 2.64 -9.12 22.08
C GLY A 45 2.48 -10.46 21.34
N GLU A 46 1.34 -10.71 20.72
CA GLU A 46 1.07 -11.94 19.98
C GLU A 46 1.73 -11.90 18.61
N LYS A 47 2.26 -13.04 18.17
CA LYS A 47 3.05 -13.16 16.95
C LYS A 47 2.19 -13.59 15.75
N TYR A 48 2.44 -12.96 14.61
CA TYR A 48 1.76 -13.21 13.35
C TYR A 48 2.77 -13.28 12.19
N LYS A 49 2.33 -13.87 11.08
CA LYS A 49 2.97 -13.71 9.77
C LYS A 49 2.05 -12.87 8.88
N LEU A 50 2.59 -11.81 8.31
CA LEU A 50 1.91 -11.00 7.29
C LEU A 50 2.57 -11.25 5.93
N ILE A 51 1.78 -11.40 4.88
CA ILE A 51 2.28 -11.53 3.50
C ILE A 51 1.56 -10.49 2.65
N PHE A 52 2.29 -9.48 2.17
CA PHE A 52 1.74 -8.42 1.32
C PHE A 52 1.96 -8.75 -0.16
N GLU A 53 0.87 -8.93 -0.88
CA GLU A 53 0.82 -9.03 -2.34
C GLU A 53 0.43 -7.68 -2.95
N ALA A 54 0.47 -7.55 -4.27
CA ALA A 54 0.22 -6.26 -4.93
C ALA A 54 -1.15 -5.60 -4.59
N LYS A 55 -2.16 -6.40 -4.23
CA LYS A 55 -3.55 -5.94 -4.00
C LYS A 55 -4.24 -6.65 -2.83
N SER A 56 -3.50 -7.43 -2.05
CA SER A 56 -4.05 -8.14 -0.90
C SER A 56 -2.96 -8.43 0.12
N PHE A 57 -3.35 -8.70 1.35
CA PHE A 57 -2.42 -9.27 2.31
C PHE A 57 -3.09 -10.35 3.15
N VAL A 58 -2.29 -11.33 3.57
CA VAL A 58 -2.73 -12.43 4.44
C VAL A 58 -2.13 -12.23 5.82
N VAL A 59 -2.95 -12.38 6.86
CA VAL A 59 -2.52 -12.44 8.26
C VAL A 59 -2.66 -13.88 8.73
N THR A 60 -1.58 -14.48 9.21
CA THR A 60 -1.57 -15.82 9.80
C THR A 60 -1.26 -15.72 11.28
N ASN A 61 -2.10 -16.27 12.14
CA ASN A 61 -1.84 -16.31 13.58
C ASN A 61 -0.95 -17.49 14.00
N ALA A 62 -0.61 -17.58 15.28
CA ALA A 62 0.23 -18.66 15.82
C ALA A 62 -0.36 -20.07 15.66
N ASN A 63 -1.69 -20.18 15.51
CA ASN A 63 -2.38 -21.45 15.30
C ASN A 63 -2.42 -21.86 13.82
N GLY A 64 -1.89 -21.03 12.92
CA GLY A 64 -1.94 -21.25 11.48
C GLY A 64 -3.24 -20.82 10.81
N GLU A 65 -4.15 -20.16 11.54
CA GLU A 65 -5.38 -19.63 10.95
C GLU A 65 -5.05 -18.37 10.14
N THR A 66 -5.59 -18.32 8.93
CA THR A 66 -5.30 -17.25 7.97
C THR A 66 -6.54 -16.40 7.68
N THR A 67 -6.35 -15.09 7.64
CA THR A 67 -7.35 -14.13 7.15
C THR A 67 -6.76 -13.33 6.00
N ASN A 68 -7.46 -13.30 4.86
CA ASN A 68 -7.07 -12.52 3.69
C ASN A 68 -7.83 -11.19 3.63
N TYR A 69 -7.12 -10.14 3.24
CA TYR A 69 -7.67 -8.80 3.06
C TYR A 69 -7.26 -8.24 1.70
N ASN A 70 -8.24 -8.01 0.84
CA ASN A 70 -8.02 -7.28 -0.40
C ASN A 70 -7.93 -5.79 -0.12
N TYR A 71 -7.07 -5.08 -0.84
CA TYR A 71 -6.89 -3.65 -0.68
C TYR A 71 -6.54 -2.94 -1.99
N THR A 72 -6.71 -1.62 -1.97
CA THR A 72 -6.14 -0.69 -2.95
C THR A 72 -5.17 0.26 -2.24
N GLN A 73 -3.99 0.48 -2.81
CA GLN A 73 -3.08 1.51 -2.33
C GLN A 73 -3.57 2.87 -2.83
N ASN A 74 -3.88 3.78 -1.91
CA ASN A 74 -4.49 5.07 -2.24
C ASN A 74 -3.61 6.28 -1.88
N LYS A 75 -2.47 6.06 -1.22
CA LYS A 75 -1.54 7.12 -0.83
C LYS A 75 -0.12 6.58 -0.74
N VAL A 76 0.84 7.40 -1.15
CA VAL A 76 2.26 7.28 -0.82
C VAL A 76 2.72 8.64 -0.32
N SER A 77 3.49 8.67 0.76
CA SER A 77 4.06 9.89 1.35
C SER A 77 5.48 9.59 1.76
N ILE A 78 6.41 10.47 1.39
CA ILE A 78 7.82 10.38 1.76
C ILE A 78 8.22 11.73 2.33
N SER A 79 8.76 11.75 3.55
CA SER A 79 9.24 12.96 4.21
C SER A 79 10.47 12.63 5.04
N ASN A 80 11.60 13.27 4.76
CA ASN A 80 12.88 13.00 5.43
C ASN A 80 13.27 11.50 5.44
N GLY A 81 13.05 10.80 4.31
CA GLY A 81 13.32 9.36 4.19
C GLY A 81 12.29 8.44 4.87
N VAL A 82 11.36 8.98 5.65
CA VAL A 82 10.25 8.22 6.26
C VAL A 82 9.14 8.03 5.24
N GLU A 83 8.81 6.78 4.97
CA GLU A 83 7.78 6.41 3.99
C GLU A 83 6.47 6.01 4.67
N THR A 84 5.34 6.35 4.04
CA THR A 84 4.01 5.93 4.51
C THR A 84 3.07 5.64 3.35
N TYR A 85 2.50 4.44 3.39
CA TYR A 85 1.57 3.92 2.39
C TYR A 85 0.16 3.85 2.96
N GLY A 86 -0.83 4.35 2.24
CA GLY A 86 -2.25 4.24 2.59
C GLY A 86 -2.89 3.05 1.90
N LEU A 87 -3.57 2.19 2.66
CA LEU A 87 -4.26 1.00 2.20
C LEU A 87 -5.76 1.11 2.51
N ASN A 88 -6.60 1.11 1.48
CA ASN A 88 -8.06 1.00 1.62
C ASN A 88 -8.48 -0.45 1.39
N LEU A 89 -9.01 -1.10 2.42
CA LEU A 89 -9.51 -2.47 2.35
C LEU A 89 -10.91 -2.50 1.73
N GLU A 90 -11.26 -3.61 1.08
CA GLU A 90 -12.58 -3.78 0.44
C GLU A 90 -13.75 -3.72 1.43
N ASP A 91 -13.51 -4.08 2.70
CA ASP A 91 -14.51 -4.00 3.77
C ASP A 91 -14.70 -2.58 4.35
N GLY A 92 -14.04 -1.58 3.76
CA GLY A 92 -14.16 -0.17 4.14
C GLY A 92 -13.17 0.29 5.22
N ARG A 93 -12.37 -0.62 5.79
CA ARG A 93 -11.29 -0.23 6.71
C ARG A 93 -10.16 0.47 5.96
N LYS A 94 -9.49 1.39 6.66
CA LYS A 94 -8.35 2.14 6.13
C LYS A 94 -7.16 1.97 7.04
N TYR A 95 -6.04 1.52 6.48
CA TYR A 95 -4.79 1.31 7.18
C TYR A 95 -3.69 2.21 6.62
N GLN A 96 -2.66 2.41 7.43
CA GLN A 96 -1.43 3.05 7.03
C GLN A 96 -0.27 2.12 7.35
N LEU A 97 0.62 1.91 6.39
CA LEU A 97 1.88 1.23 6.61
C LEU A 97 2.98 2.29 6.65
N ASN A 98 3.58 2.48 7.82
CA ASN A 98 4.62 3.48 8.06
C ASN A 98 5.97 2.79 8.26
N PHE A 99 7.00 3.29 7.58
CA PHE A 99 8.40 2.90 7.73
C PHE A 99 9.11 4.03 8.47
N PRO A 100 9.24 3.94 9.81
CA PRO A 100 9.64 5.07 10.64
C PRO A 100 11.14 5.40 10.57
N LEU A 101 11.98 4.45 10.12
CA LEU A 101 13.41 4.66 9.95
C LEU A 101 13.69 5.20 8.54
N ALA A 102 14.46 6.28 8.46
CA ALA A 102 14.74 6.93 7.18
C ALA A 102 15.55 6.00 6.25
N ASP A 103 15.09 5.84 5.02
CA ASP A 103 15.72 4.98 3.98
C ASP A 103 15.84 3.49 4.39
N ASP A 104 15.14 3.05 5.45
CA ASP A 104 15.11 1.66 5.90
C ASP A 104 13.66 1.14 6.01
N GLU A 105 13.35 0.24 5.09
CA GLU A 105 12.05 -0.42 4.98
C GLU A 105 12.08 -1.85 5.55
N SER A 106 13.09 -2.20 6.34
CA SER A 106 13.19 -3.54 6.95
C SER A 106 12.27 -3.70 8.15
N VAL A 107 11.84 -2.59 8.75
CA VAL A 107 10.95 -2.51 9.91
C VAL A 107 9.85 -1.48 9.68
N GLY A 108 8.62 -1.77 10.10
CA GLY A 108 7.48 -0.89 9.89
C GLY A 108 6.38 -1.07 10.92
N VAL A 109 5.37 -0.21 10.82
CA VAL A 109 4.20 -0.20 11.69
C VAL A 109 2.95 -0.13 10.83
N LEU A 110 2.06 -1.10 11.01
CA LEU A 110 0.71 -1.07 10.45
C LEU A 110 -0.23 -0.39 11.45
N LEU A 111 -0.84 0.70 11.02
CA LEU A 111 -1.72 1.57 11.81
C LEU A 111 -3.15 1.52 11.26
N ASP A 112 -4.13 1.72 12.13
CA ASP A 112 -5.49 2.02 11.71
C ASP A 112 -5.67 3.49 11.30
N THR A 113 -6.88 3.86 10.88
CA THR A 113 -7.20 5.24 10.46
C THR A 113 -7.04 6.30 11.56
N ASN A 114 -6.96 5.89 12.84
CA ASN A 114 -6.79 6.76 13.99
C ASN A 114 -5.33 6.80 14.48
N GLY A 115 -4.41 6.13 13.78
CA GLY A 115 -3.01 6.02 14.19
C GLY A 115 -2.78 4.98 15.30
N LYS A 116 -3.74 4.11 15.58
CA LYS A 116 -3.53 3.00 16.53
C LYS A 116 -2.69 1.91 15.88
N VAL A 117 -1.66 1.45 16.57
CA VAL A 117 -0.83 0.31 16.16
C VAL A 117 -1.68 -0.97 16.13
N LEU A 118 -1.78 -1.56 14.94
CA LEU A 118 -2.34 -2.89 14.74
C LEU A 118 -1.23 -3.94 14.83
N TYR A 119 -0.12 -3.69 14.13
CA TYR A 119 1.06 -4.54 14.14
C TYR A 119 2.33 -3.71 14.00
N THR A 120 3.39 -4.11 14.69
CA THR A 120 4.75 -3.89 14.20
C THR A 120 5.11 -5.01 13.23
N ILE A 121 5.90 -4.69 12.21
CA ILE A 121 6.37 -5.65 11.22
C ILE A 121 7.88 -5.52 11.02
N ALA A 122 8.55 -6.64 10.79
CA ALA A 122 9.95 -6.65 10.36
C ALA A 122 10.26 -7.84 9.45
N ARG A 123 11.27 -7.70 8.60
CA ARG A 123 11.69 -8.75 7.67
C ARG A 123 12.32 -9.94 8.40
N ASP A 124 13.25 -9.65 9.30
CA ASP A 124 14.16 -10.68 9.84
C ASP A 124 13.76 -11.20 11.22
N GLU A 125 13.11 -10.40 12.07
CA GLU A 125 12.77 -10.79 13.43
C GLU A 125 11.42 -10.25 13.93
N TYR A 126 11.00 -10.69 15.11
CA TYR A 126 9.81 -10.15 15.78
C TYR A 126 10.25 -8.97 16.65
N ILE A 127 9.88 -7.75 16.26
CA ILE A 127 10.29 -6.52 16.94
C ILE A 127 9.09 -5.81 17.58
N THR A 128 9.27 -5.24 18.76
CA THR A 128 8.24 -4.44 19.44
C THR A 128 8.26 -2.99 18.98
N TYR A 129 7.19 -2.24 19.25
CA TYR A 129 7.10 -0.83 18.89
C TYR A 129 8.24 -0.03 19.51
N ASP A 130 8.42 -0.14 20.84
CA ASP A 130 9.47 0.58 21.56
C ASP A 130 10.88 0.25 21.04
N ALA A 131 11.11 -0.98 20.57
CA ALA A 131 12.39 -1.39 20.00
C ALA A 131 12.64 -0.74 18.63
N ILE A 132 11.63 -0.57 17.77
CA ILE A 132 11.78 0.13 16.48
C ILE A 132 12.22 1.58 16.72
N PHE A 133 11.57 2.29 17.64
CA PHE A 133 11.88 3.70 17.92
C PHE A 133 13.14 3.89 18.79
N ALA A 134 13.77 2.81 19.23
CA ALA A 134 15.10 2.84 19.84
C ALA A 134 16.23 2.68 18.81
N LEU A 135 15.91 2.42 17.53
CA LEU A 135 16.88 2.32 16.43
C LEU A 135 17.17 3.65 15.73
N ASP A 136 16.33 4.67 15.97
CA ASP A 136 16.46 6.04 15.43
C ASP A 136 17.53 6.87 16.16
#